data_AF-A0A8H5LRY8-F1
#
_entry.id   AF-A0A8H5LRY8-F1
#
_cell.length_a   1.000
_cell.length_b   1.000
_cell.length_c   1.000
_cell.angle_alpha   90.00
_cell.angle_beta   90.00
_cell.angle_gamma   90.00
#
_symmetry.space_group_name_H-M   'P 1'
#
loop_
_entity.id
_entity.type
_entity.pdbx_description
1 polymer ?
#
loop_
_entity_poly.entity_id
_entity_poly.type
_entity_poly.pdbx_seq_one_letter_code
_entity_poly.pdbx_strand_id
1 'polypeptide(L)'
;MITADDSYSIYINGRFIGSGTSGFSTAQRFVANVQGPAVTFAVYAVNGNDQPNPAGLLASIQVTSQDEITCNDCNSTSFVVSSYAWKTFPGPVPDGFEQPTFDDSAWVPSTIIGQNGVTPWGTIAAPTTITTGGTPVPGAPAGSA
;
A
#
# COMPACT_ATOMS: atom_id res chain seq x y z
N MET A 1 -6.14 -5.34 1.68
CA MET A 1 -5.96 -5.11 3.13
C MET A 1 -4.61 -4.48 3.35
N ILE A 2 -4.52 -3.53 4.28
CA ILE A 2 -3.27 -2.87 4.63
C ILE A 2 -3.33 -2.36 6.07
N THR A 3 -2.21 -2.36 6.77
CA THR A 3 -2.00 -1.69 8.05
C THR A 3 -0.56 -1.20 8.14
N ALA A 4 -0.29 -0.18 8.96
CA ALA A 4 1.05 0.29 9.23
C ALA A 4 1.21 0.70 10.70
N ASP A 5 2.45 0.66 11.16
CA ASP A 5 2.89 1.26 12.42
C ASP A 5 3.74 2.50 12.05
N ASP A 6 3.23 3.74 12.18
CA ASP A 6 1.96 4.14 12.83
C ASP A 6 0.81 4.40 11.86
N SER A 7 1.13 4.93 10.67
CA SER A 7 0.10 5.41 9.74
C SER A 7 0.53 5.32 8.28
N TYR A 8 -0.44 5.38 7.37
CA TYR A 8 -0.14 5.36 5.94
C TYR A 8 -1.20 6.05 5.08
N SER A 9 -0.80 6.40 3.86
CA SER A 9 -1.67 6.66 2.71
C SER A 9 -1.35 5.68 1.59
N ILE A 10 -2.38 5.09 0.98
CA ILE A 10 -2.23 4.16 -0.15
C ILE A 10 -2.81 4.76 -1.43
N TYR A 11 -2.06 4.56 -2.51
CA TYR A 11 -2.36 5.03 -3.85
C TYR A 11 -2.39 3.86 -4.82
N ILE A 12 -3.26 3.96 -5.81
CA ILE A 12 -3.25 3.04 -6.95
C ILE A 12 -3.25 3.87 -8.23
N ASN A 13 -2.25 3.64 -9.07
CA ASN A 13 -2.01 4.41 -10.30
C ASN A 13 -2.04 5.94 -10.07
N GLY A 14 -1.35 6.43 -9.04
CA GLY A 14 -1.33 7.85 -8.70
C GLY A 14 -2.53 8.34 -7.89
N ARG A 15 -3.66 7.66 -7.97
CA ARG A 15 -4.90 8.07 -7.28
C ARG A 15 -4.89 7.65 -5.82
N PHE A 16 -5.19 8.60 -4.93
CA PHE A 16 -5.39 8.31 -3.52
C PHE A 16 -6.62 7.42 -3.29
N ILE A 17 -6.44 6.35 -2.52
CA ILE A 17 -7.50 5.37 -2.23
C ILE A 17 -7.97 5.47 -0.78
N GLY A 18 -7.06 5.68 0.16
CA GLY A 18 -7.39 5.73 1.58
C GLY A 18 -6.17 5.88 2.47
N SER A 19 -6.43 6.02 3.77
CA SER A 19 -5.40 6.14 4.79
C SER A 19 -5.78 5.34 6.04
N GLY A 20 -4.77 4.98 6.82
CA GLY A 20 -4.93 4.40 8.16
C GLY A 20 -4.10 5.23 9.14
N THR A 21 -4.74 5.71 10.21
CA THR A 21 -4.12 6.62 11.19
C THR A 21 -4.28 6.15 12.64
N SER A 22 -4.86 4.97 12.84
CA SER A 22 -5.19 4.42 14.16
C SER A 22 -4.17 3.39 14.66
N GLY A 23 -2.96 3.38 14.09
CA GLY A 23 -1.94 2.38 14.39
C GLY A 23 -2.19 1.03 13.73
N PHE A 24 -1.31 0.08 14.04
CA PHE A 24 -1.21 -1.21 13.35
C PHE A 24 -2.30 -2.23 13.71
N SER A 25 -2.94 -2.08 14.88
CA SER A 25 -3.81 -3.10 15.48
C SER A 25 -5.11 -3.37 14.71
N THR A 26 -5.50 -2.45 13.82
CA THR A 26 -6.70 -2.58 12.98
C THR A 26 -6.32 -2.33 11.53
N ALA A 27 -6.31 -3.39 10.73
CA ALA A 27 -6.10 -3.28 9.29
C ALA A 27 -7.34 -2.76 8.57
N GLN A 28 -7.11 -2.02 7.48
CA GLN A 28 -8.17 -1.47 6.63
C GLN A 28 -8.28 -2.25 5.32
N ARG A 29 -9.48 -2.23 4.72
CA ARG A 29 -9.76 -2.84 3.41
C ARG A 29 -10.30 -1.79 2.46
N PHE A 30 -9.53 -1.46 1.46
CA PHE A 30 -9.99 -0.62 0.35
C PHE A 30 -10.29 -1.47 -0.89
N VAL A 31 -11.23 -0.99 -1.69
CA VAL A 31 -11.60 -1.56 -2.99
C VAL A 31 -11.67 -0.42 -3.98
N ALA A 32 -11.01 -0.57 -5.13
CA ALA A 32 -11.02 0.40 -6.20
C ALA A 32 -10.98 -0.34 -7.55
N ASN A 33 -11.66 0.23 -8.55
CA ASN A 33 -11.55 -0.23 -9.92
C ASN A 33 -10.39 0.50 -10.59
N VAL A 34 -9.61 -0.22 -11.40
CA VAL A 34 -8.47 0.31 -12.13
C VAL A 34 -8.50 -0.16 -13.57
N GLN A 35 -7.82 0.58 -14.44
CA GLN A 35 -7.68 0.25 -15.85
C GLN A 35 -6.21 0.24 -16.23
N GLY A 36 -5.91 -0.55 -17.26
CA GLY A 36 -4.58 -0.65 -17.85
C GLY A 36 -3.91 -2.00 -17.62
N PRO A 37 -2.89 -2.32 -18.44
CA PRO A 37 -2.21 -3.61 -18.38
C PRO A 37 -1.23 -3.72 -17.19
N ALA A 38 -0.93 -2.61 -16.53
CA ALA A 38 -0.06 -2.53 -15.37
C ALA A 38 -0.72 -1.68 -14.27
N VAL A 39 -0.56 -2.11 -13.02
CA VAL A 39 -1.11 -1.44 -11.84
C VAL A 39 0.02 -1.14 -10.87
N THR A 40 0.23 0.13 -10.58
CA THR A 40 1.20 0.63 -9.61
C THR A 40 0.51 0.81 -8.27
N PHE A 41 1.03 0.16 -7.23
CA PHE A 41 0.63 0.38 -5.84
C PHE A 41 1.74 1.16 -5.15
N ALA A 42 1.40 2.28 -4.54
CA ALA A 42 2.34 3.10 -3.78
C ALA A 42 1.79 3.37 -2.38
N VAL A 43 2.69 3.43 -1.40
CA VAL A 43 2.32 3.66 0.00
C VAL A 43 3.26 4.70 0.61
N TYR A 44 2.70 5.75 1.17
CA TYR A 44 3.40 6.68 2.06
C TYR A 44 3.16 6.21 3.49
N ALA A 45 4.15 5.62 4.15
CA ALA A 45 4.05 5.17 5.54
C ALA A 45 4.84 6.09 6.47
N VAL A 46 4.29 6.40 7.63
CA VAL A 46 4.93 7.25 8.64
C VAL A 46 5.10 6.45 9.92
N ASN A 47 6.36 6.33 10.34
CA ASN A 47 6.67 5.97 11.71
C ASN A 47 6.54 7.22 12.57
N GLY A 48 5.59 7.24 13.50
CA GLY A 48 5.37 8.36 14.40
C GLY A 48 6.39 8.38 15.53
N ASN A 49 6.34 9.46 16.31
CA ASN A 49 7.21 9.75 17.46
C ASN A 49 8.70 9.97 17.09
N ASP A 50 9.34 10.92 17.76
CA ASP A 50 10.73 11.32 17.50
C ASP A 50 11.77 10.40 18.16
N GLN A 51 11.31 9.41 18.92
CA GLN A 51 12.16 8.41 19.58
C GLN A 51 12.16 7.09 18.81
N PRO A 52 13.28 6.34 18.79
CA PRO A 52 13.33 5.01 18.17
C PRO A 52 12.21 4.10 18.68
N ASN A 53 11.38 3.61 17.76
CA ASN A 53 10.28 2.72 18.03
C ASN A 53 10.07 1.76 16.83
N PRO A 54 9.31 0.67 17.02
CA PRO A 54 9.02 -0.28 15.93
C PRO A 54 8.24 0.38 14.80
N ALA A 55 8.60 0.07 13.55
CA ALA A 55 7.91 0.54 12.35
C ALA A 55 7.65 -0.62 11.40
N GLY A 56 6.53 -0.61 10.68
CA GLY A 56 6.23 -1.67 9.73
C GLY A 56 5.03 -1.39 8.85
N LEU A 57 5.00 -2.04 7.68
CA LEU A 57 3.88 -2.04 6.75
C LEU A 57 3.51 -3.49 6.41
N LEU A 58 2.24 -3.84 6.58
CA LEU A 58 1.69 -5.13 6.19
C LEU A 58 0.57 -4.91 5.18
N ALA A 59 0.73 -5.43 3.97
CA ALA A 59 -0.26 -5.31 2.91
C ALA A 59 -0.50 -6.65 2.20
N SER A 60 -1.75 -6.86 1.81
CA SER A 60 -2.18 -7.95 0.94
C SER A 60 -3.22 -7.41 -0.04
N ILE A 61 -2.96 -7.62 -1.32
CA ILE A 61 -3.69 -7.05 -2.45
C ILE A 61 -4.14 -8.22 -3.32
N GLN A 62 -5.42 -8.21 -3.66
CA GLN A 62 -6.02 -9.11 -4.64
C GLN A 62 -6.39 -8.26 -5.85
N VAL A 63 -5.93 -8.65 -7.04
CA VAL A 63 -6.26 -8.01 -8.30
C VAL A 63 -7.06 -9.00 -9.14
N THR A 64 -8.32 -8.67 -9.39
CA THR A 64 -9.17 -9.39 -10.33
C THR A 64 -9.20 -8.60 -11.63
N SER A 65 -8.74 -9.21 -12.73
CA SER A 65 -8.67 -8.56 -14.04
C SER A 65 -9.58 -9.27 -15.02
N GLN A 66 -10.16 -8.49 -15.92
CA GLN A 66 -10.96 -8.95 -17.05
C GLN A 66 -10.48 -8.19 -18.30
N ASP A 67 -10.12 -8.90 -19.35
CA ASP A 67 -9.67 -8.30 -20.61
C ASP A 67 -10.71 -8.45 -21.71
N GLU A 68 -11.79 -7.68 -21.63
CA GLU A 68 -12.86 -7.70 -22.64
C GLU A 68 -12.42 -7.17 -24.01
N ILE A 69 -11.25 -6.51 -24.11
CA ILE A 69 -10.78 -5.88 -25.35
C ILE A 69 -10.02 -6.89 -26.21
N THR A 70 -9.11 -7.67 -25.62
CA THR A 70 -8.32 -8.64 -26.37
C THR A 70 -8.94 -10.05 -26.36
N CYS A 71 -9.81 -10.36 -25.39
CA CYS A 71 -10.38 -11.68 -25.21
C CYS A 71 -11.68 -11.68 -24.38
N ASN A 72 -12.82 -11.93 -25.03
CA ASN A 72 -14.18 -11.86 -24.44
C ASN A 72 -14.47 -12.65 -23.13
N ASP A 73 -13.53 -13.44 -22.59
CA ASP A 73 -13.69 -14.13 -21.29
C ASP A 73 -12.35 -14.36 -20.55
N CYS A 74 -11.36 -13.49 -20.79
CA CYS A 74 -10.08 -13.60 -20.12
C CYS A 74 -10.14 -12.97 -18.72
N ASN A 75 -10.47 -13.81 -17.74
CA ASN A 75 -10.49 -13.47 -16.32
C ASN A 75 -9.25 -14.01 -15.61
N SER A 76 -8.65 -13.21 -14.73
CA SER A 76 -7.55 -13.66 -13.88
C SER A 76 -7.65 -13.07 -12.48
N THR A 77 -7.12 -13.79 -11.49
CA THR A 77 -6.92 -13.29 -10.13
C THR A 77 -5.46 -13.44 -9.76
N SER A 78 -4.83 -12.33 -9.37
CA SER A 78 -3.46 -12.29 -8.87
C SER A 78 -3.42 -11.76 -7.44
N PHE A 79 -2.42 -12.19 -6.69
CA PHE A 79 -2.21 -11.75 -5.31
C PHE A 79 -0.82 -11.13 -5.19
N VAL A 80 -0.76 -9.98 -4.51
CA VAL A 80 0.49 -9.27 -4.18
C VAL A 80 0.49 -9.02 -2.69
N VAL A 81 1.61 -9.29 -2.02
CA VAL A 81 1.79 -9.02 -0.59
C VAL A 81 3.01 -8.11 -0.39
N SER A 82 3.04 -7.38 0.72
CA SER A 82 4.26 -6.68 1.14
C SER A 82 5.39 -7.70 1.27
N SER A 83 6.48 -7.47 0.55
CA SER A 83 7.60 -8.41 0.44
C SER A 83 8.86 -7.70 -0.06
N TYR A 84 9.98 -8.42 -0.14
CA TYR A 84 11.26 -7.90 -0.64
C TYR A 84 11.18 -7.40 -2.11
N ALA A 85 10.12 -7.73 -2.85
CA ALA A 85 9.89 -7.23 -4.20
C ALA A 85 9.42 -5.77 -4.23
N TRP A 86 8.94 -5.23 -3.11
CA TRP A 86 8.61 -3.81 -2.98
C TRP A 86 9.89 -2.99 -2.88
N LYS A 87 9.89 -1.82 -3.52
CA LYS A 87 10.99 -0.86 -3.41
C LYS A 87 10.68 0.21 -2.37
N THR A 88 11.72 0.69 -1.69
CA THR A 88 11.64 1.72 -0.65
C THR A 88 12.71 2.77 -0.83
N PHE A 89 12.47 3.95 -0.26
CA PHE A 89 13.41 5.06 -0.29
C PHE A 89 13.79 5.47 1.14
N PRO A 90 15.07 5.35 1.54
CA PRO A 90 15.53 5.78 2.84
C PRO A 90 15.80 7.30 2.80
N GLY A 91 14.76 8.13 2.92
CA GLY A 91 14.92 9.58 2.92
C GLY A 91 13.61 10.34 2.74
N PRO A 92 13.69 11.67 2.52
CA PRO A 92 12.53 12.47 2.13
C PRO A 92 11.89 11.87 0.88
N VAL A 93 10.60 11.56 0.96
CA VAL A 93 9.88 10.91 -0.14
C VAL A 93 9.83 11.86 -1.34
N PRO A 94 10.29 11.44 -2.53
CA PRO A 94 10.25 12.27 -3.73
C PRO A 94 8.81 12.62 -4.16
N ASP A 95 8.62 13.83 -4.69
CA ASP A 95 7.35 14.23 -5.28
C ASP A 95 6.97 13.29 -6.44
N GLY A 96 5.71 12.89 -6.49
CA GLY A 96 5.18 12.04 -7.55
C GLY A 96 5.57 10.56 -7.46
N PHE A 97 6.16 10.10 -6.35
CA PHE A 97 6.49 8.67 -6.13
C PHE A 97 5.28 7.74 -6.33
N GLU A 98 4.07 8.26 -6.16
CA GLU A 98 2.82 7.51 -6.29
C GLU A 98 2.37 7.31 -7.74
N GLN A 99 2.99 8.02 -8.70
CA GLN A 99 2.62 8.00 -10.11
C GLN A 99 3.16 6.76 -10.84
N PRO A 100 2.40 6.16 -11.78
CA PRO A 100 2.86 5.00 -12.55
C PRO A 100 4.15 5.24 -13.36
N THR A 101 4.42 6.51 -13.70
CA THR A 101 5.56 6.92 -14.53
C THR A 101 6.80 7.26 -13.70
N PHE A 102 6.74 7.14 -12.37
CA PHE A 102 7.87 7.41 -11.50
C PHE A 102 8.97 6.37 -11.71
N ASP A 103 10.22 6.80 -11.87
CA ASP A 103 11.37 5.92 -11.99
C ASP A 103 11.91 5.53 -10.61
N ASP A 104 11.52 4.35 -10.15
CA ASP A 104 11.97 3.76 -8.89
C ASP A 104 13.20 2.84 -9.07
N SER A 105 13.90 2.89 -10.21
CA SER A 105 15.04 1.99 -10.50
C SER A 105 16.20 2.12 -9.51
N ALA A 106 16.38 3.30 -8.92
CA ALA A 106 17.40 3.58 -7.91
C ALA A 106 16.96 3.26 -6.46
N TRP A 107 15.69 2.89 -6.24
CA TRP A 107 15.19 2.56 -4.91
C TRP A 107 15.67 1.18 -4.47
N VAL A 108 15.83 1.00 -3.16
CA VAL A 108 16.33 -0.26 -2.59
C VAL A 108 15.17 -1.21 -2.33
N PRO A 109 15.38 -2.54 -2.37
CA PRO A 109 14.38 -3.50 -1.93
C PRO A 109 13.95 -3.28 -0.47
N SER A 110 12.70 -3.59 -0.16
CA SER A 110 12.19 -3.53 1.21
C SER A 110 12.83 -4.61 2.09
N THR A 111 12.97 -4.30 3.38
CA THR A 111 13.46 -5.25 4.39
C THR A 111 12.29 -6.02 4.99
N ILE A 112 12.35 -7.35 4.97
CA ILE A 112 11.39 -8.19 5.68
C ILE A 112 11.70 -8.15 7.17
N ILE A 113 10.77 -7.61 7.97
CA ILE A 113 10.87 -7.63 9.44
C ILE A 113 10.31 -8.95 10.00
N GLY A 114 9.21 -9.44 9.44
CA GLY A 114 8.62 -10.71 9.82
C GLY A 114 7.26 -10.95 9.16
N GLN A 115 6.69 -12.13 9.42
CA GLN A 115 5.33 -12.48 8.97
C GLN A 115 4.28 -11.92 9.93
N ASN A 116 3.01 -11.89 9.48
CA ASN A 116 1.88 -11.59 10.37
C ASN A 116 1.91 -12.52 11.59
N GLY A 117 1.83 -11.95 12.80
CA GLY A 117 2.03 -12.70 14.05
C GLY A 117 3.34 -12.38 14.78
N VAL A 118 4.31 -11.72 14.14
CA VAL A 118 5.61 -11.41 14.75
C VAL A 118 5.49 -10.33 15.84
N THR A 119 6.29 -10.45 16.90
CA THR A 119 6.46 -9.41 17.93
C THR A 119 7.06 -8.13 17.31
N PRO A 120 6.61 -6.92 17.69
CA PRO A 120 5.65 -6.61 18.77
C PRO A 120 4.18 -6.59 18.33
N TRP A 121 3.91 -6.69 17.03
CA TRP A 121 2.58 -6.43 16.47
C TRP A 121 1.57 -7.57 16.68
N GLY A 122 2.05 -8.80 16.87
CA GLY A 122 1.19 -9.97 17.01
C GLY A 122 0.39 -10.25 15.73
N THR A 123 -0.71 -10.98 15.87
CA THR A 123 -1.55 -11.35 14.72
C THR A 123 -2.54 -10.24 14.40
N ILE A 124 -2.46 -9.70 13.19
CA ILE A 124 -3.42 -8.74 12.64
C ILE A 124 -4.51 -9.51 11.90
N ALA A 125 -5.75 -9.30 12.31
CA ALA A 125 -6.92 -9.91 11.70
C ALA A 125 -7.22 -9.30 10.33
N ALA A 126 -7.71 -10.12 9.39
CA ALA A 126 -8.18 -9.63 8.12
C ALA A 126 -9.49 -8.82 8.30
N PRO A 127 -9.58 -7.62 7.73
CA PRO A 127 -10.80 -6.81 7.80
C PRO A 127 -11.94 -7.45 7.00
N THR A 128 -13.15 -7.48 7.59
CA THR A 128 -14.35 -8.03 6.97
C THR A 128 -15.19 -6.98 6.24
N THR A 129 -15.09 -5.72 6.63
CA THR A 129 -15.81 -4.59 6.04
C THR A 129 -14.92 -3.78 5.11
N ILE A 130 -15.51 -3.11 4.12
CA ILE A 130 -14.80 -2.12 3.30
C ILE A 130 -14.66 -0.85 4.14
N THR A 131 -13.45 -0.32 4.20
CA THR A 131 -13.11 0.93 4.87
C THR A 131 -13.43 2.09 3.93
N THR A 132 -14.18 3.07 4.41
CA THR A 132 -14.34 4.35 3.71
C THR A 132 -12.97 5.02 3.60
N GLY A 133 -12.68 5.65 2.45
CA GLY A 133 -11.46 6.42 2.28
C GLY A 133 -11.29 7.52 3.34
N GLY A 134 -10.13 8.15 3.37
CA GLY A 134 -9.81 9.23 4.30
C GLY A 134 -9.29 10.46 3.58
N THR A 135 -8.44 11.22 4.26
CA THR A 135 -7.53 12.16 3.63
C THR A 135 -6.11 11.59 3.69
N PRO A 136 -5.21 11.96 2.76
CA PRO A 136 -3.80 11.65 2.91
C PRO A 136 -3.26 12.08 4.27
N VAL A 137 -2.32 11.31 4.82
CA VAL A 137 -1.62 11.65 6.07
C VAL A 137 -0.71 12.87 5.83
N PRO A 138 -0.34 13.64 6.87
CA PRO A 138 0.53 14.80 6.71
C PRO A 138 1.82 14.47 5.94
N GLY A 139 2.15 15.30 4.93
CA GLY A 139 3.30 15.12 4.04
C GLY A 139 3.07 14.20 2.85
N ALA A 140 2.00 13.40 2.86
CA ALA A 140 1.67 12.54 1.72
C ALA A 140 0.97 13.34 0.60
N PRO A 141 1.21 13.02 -0.69
CA PRO A 141 0.56 13.68 -1.81
C PRO A 141 -0.96 13.56 -1.78
N ALA A 142 -1.67 14.52 -2.39
CA ALA A 142 -3.11 14.45 -2.59
C ALA A 142 -3.53 13.26 -3.49
N GLY A 143 -2.61 12.81 -4.35
CA GLY A 143 -2.87 11.89 -5.44
C GLY A 143 -3.45 12.58 -6.66
N SER A 144 -3.41 11.89 -7.80
CA SER A 144 -4.09 12.33 -9.02
C SER A 144 -5.60 12.17 -8.90
N ALA A 145 -6.34 13.04 -9.61
CA ALA A 145 -7.79 12.95 -9.73
C ALA A 145 -8.22 11.68 -10.50
#